data_AF-A0A2W4C846-F1
#
_entry.id   AF-A0A2W4C846-F1
#
_cell.length_a   1.000
_cell.length_b   1.000
_cell.length_c   1.000
_cell.angle_alpha   90.00
_cell.angle_beta   90.00
_cell.angle_gamma   90.00
#
_symmetry.space_group_name_H-M   'P 1'
#
loop_
_entity.id
_entity.type
_entity.pdbx_description
1 polymer ?
#
loop_
_entity_poly.entity_id
_entity_poly.type
_entity_poly.pdbx_seq_one_letter_code
_entity_poly.pdbx_strand_id
1 'polypeptide(L)'
;MIKISTPDGDVELTGQEEADYLASLPPIAAPTITSVSARQFKLQLLAAGLLDEVEAWTGTQSRAVQIAFEYSGSFVRDEPMMIAGFKAMGFADPQIDAFFEAAKKL
;
A
#
# COMPACT_ATOMS: atom_id res chain seq x y z
N MET A 1 -13.79 -30.90 -5.84
CA MET A 1 -14.63 -31.52 -4.81
C MET A 1 -14.29 -30.87 -3.48
N ILE A 2 -14.87 -29.70 -3.28
CA ILE A 2 -14.91 -29.03 -1.98
C ILE A 2 -16.02 -29.71 -1.17
N LYS A 3 -15.68 -30.20 0.02
CA LYS A 3 -16.65 -30.77 0.96
C LYS A 3 -17.01 -29.72 2.01
N ILE A 4 -18.31 -29.46 2.17
CA ILE A 4 -18.84 -28.70 3.29
C ILE A 4 -19.41 -29.69 4.31
N SER A 5 -18.96 -29.60 5.56
CA SER A 5 -19.42 -30.49 6.63
C SER A 5 -20.63 -29.84 7.32
N THR A 6 -21.80 -30.44 7.14
CA THR A 6 -23.06 -30.04 7.79
C THR A 6 -23.48 -31.08 8.84
N PRO A 7 -24.40 -30.76 9.76
CA PRO A 7 -24.83 -31.68 10.82
C PRO A 7 -25.36 -33.03 10.31
N ASP A 8 -25.80 -33.09 9.05
CA ASP A 8 -26.34 -34.27 8.38
C ASP A 8 -25.32 -35.04 7.49
N GLY A 9 -24.03 -34.70 7.57
CA GLY A 9 -22.94 -35.38 6.85
C GLY A 9 -22.23 -34.51 5.80
N ASP A 10 -21.27 -35.12 5.11
CA ASP A 10 -20.52 -34.49 4.01
C ASP A 10 -21.41 -34.39 2.77
N VAL A 11 -21.77 -33.17 2.38
CA VAL A 11 -22.46 -32.91 1.11
C VAL A 11 -21.40 -32.60 0.05
N GLU A 12 -21.36 -33.41 -1.01
CA GLU A 12 -20.61 -33.05 -2.23
C GLU A 12 -21.41 -32.01 -3.01
N LEU A 13 -20.84 -30.82 -3.16
CA LEU A 13 -21.40 -29.77 -4.00
C LEU A 13 -21.31 -30.19 -5.48
N THR A 14 -22.39 -30.02 -6.23
CA THR A 14 -22.35 -30.19 -7.69
C THR A 14 -21.47 -29.11 -8.32
N GLY A 15 -20.99 -29.33 -9.56
CA GLY A 15 -20.11 -28.36 -10.22
C GLY A 15 -20.71 -26.95 -10.39
N GLN A 16 -22.04 -26.85 -10.45
CA GLN A 16 -22.74 -25.56 -10.48
C GLN A 16 -22.77 -24.89 -9.10
N GLU A 17 -23.01 -25.64 -8.04
CA GLU A 17 -22.99 -25.12 -6.66
C GLU A 17 -21.57 -24.73 -6.22
N GLU A 18 -20.54 -25.45 -6.68
CA GLU A 18 -19.14 -25.03 -6.50
C GLU A 18 -18.86 -23.68 -7.20
N ALA A 19 -19.37 -23.47 -8.42
CA ALA A 19 -19.19 -22.23 -9.15
C ALA A 19 -19.92 -21.04 -8.48
N ASP A 20 -21.17 -21.26 -8.06
CA ASP A 20 -21.97 -20.25 -7.37
C ASP A 20 -21.35 -19.88 -6.00
N TYR A 21 -20.82 -20.88 -5.28
CA TYR A 21 -20.08 -20.65 -4.04
C TYR A 21 -18.83 -19.79 -4.29
N LEU A 22 -17.99 -20.16 -5.27
CA LEU A 22 -16.78 -19.40 -5.60
C LEU A 22 -17.09 -17.96 -6.07
N ALA A 23 -18.17 -17.75 -6.80
CA ALA A 23 -18.62 -16.42 -7.23
C ALA A 23 -19.17 -15.57 -6.08
N SER A 24 -19.70 -16.22 -5.03
CA SER A 24 -20.18 -15.55 -3.82
C SER A 24 -19.06 -15.14 -2.86
N LEU A 25 -17.86 -15.71 -3.02
CA LEU A 25 -16.73 -15.36 -2.16
C LEU A 25 -16.33 -13.90 -2.41
N PRO A 26 -16.03 -13.12 -1.35
CA PRO A 26 -15.47 -11.81 -1.53
C PRO A 26 -14.13 -11.92 -2.26
N PRO A 27 -13.80 -10.99 -3.18
CA PRO A 27 -12.51 -10.99 -3.84
C PRO A 27 -11.39 -10.89 -2.79
N ILE A 28 -10.40 -11.76 -2.90
CA ILE A 28 -9.20 -11.67 -2.05
C ILE A 28 -8.46 -10.41 -2.46
N ALA A 29 -8.45 -9.39 -1.59
CA ALA A 29 -7.67 -8.18 -1.83
C ALA A 29 -6.18 -8.54 -1.87
N ALA A 30 -5.47 -8.03 -2.88
CA ALA A 30 -4.01 -8.18 -2.95
C ALA A 30 -3.37 -7.54 -1.71
N PRO A 31 -2.25 -8.10 -1.19
CA PRO A 31 -1.57 -7.51 -0.06
C PRO A 31 -1.09 -6.10 -0.42
N THR A 32 -1.65 -5.09 0.26
CA THR A 32 -1.25 -3.69 0.08
C THR A 32 0.10 -3.45 0.72
N ILE A 33 0.97 -2.70 0.03
CA ILE A 33 2.24 -2.27 0.63
C ILE A 33 1.92 -1.20 1.66
N THR A 34 2.18 -1.51 2.92
CA THR A 34 1.96 -0.60 4.04
C THR A 34 3.18 0.25 4.34
N SER A 35 4.38 -0.20 3.99
CA SER A 35 5.63 0.54 4.22
C SER A 35 6.77 0.13 3.30
N VAL A 36 7.74 1.02 3.15
CA VAL A 36 9.04 0.75 2.50
C VAL A 36 10.18 1.31 3.35
N SER A 37 11.40 0.82 3.14
CA SER A 37 12.58 1.39 3.81
C SER A 37 12.84 2.83 3.36
N ALA A 38 13.53 3.61 4.19
CA ALA A 38 13.91 4.98 3.84
C ALA A 38 14.73 5.06 2.55
N ARG A 39 15.63 4.08 2.32
CA ARG A 39 16.41 3.99 1.09
C ARG A 39 15.51 3.80 -0.13
N GLN A 40 14.60 2.82 -0.09
CA GLN A 40 13.65 2.55 -1.17
C GLN A 40 12.81 3.77 -1.51
N PHE A 41 12.29 4.43 -0.47
CA PHE A 41 11.48 5.63 -0.61
C PHE A 41 12.26 6.78 -1.28
N LYS A 42 13.43 7.14 -0.73
CA LYS A 42 14.26 8.24 -1.25
C LYS A 42 14.79 7.95 -2.66
N LEU A 43 15.15 6.70 -2.97
CA LEU A 43 15.56 6.32 -4.34
C LEU A 43 14.39 6.37 -5.33
N GLN A 44 13.18 6.02 -4.91
CA GLN A 44 12.01 6.16 -5.77
C GLN A 44 11.64 7.64 -6.01
N LEU A 45 11.77 8.50 -5.00
CA LEU A 45 11.64 9.95 -5.19
C LEU A 45 12.64 10.47 -6.21
N LEU A 46 13.91 10.04 -6.10
CA LEU A 46 14.95 10.40 -7.06
C LEU A 46 14.62 9.90 -8.48
N ALA A 47 14.22 8.63 -8.61
CA ALA A 47 13.85 8.04 -9.90
C ALA A 47 12.63 8.72 -10.53
N ALA A 48 11.70 9.23 -9.71
CA ALA A 48 10.54 10.00 -10.15
C ALA A 48 10.84 11.49 -10.39
N GLY A 49 12.05 11.98 -10.09
CA GLY A 49 12.42 13.39 -10.20
C GLY A 49 11.75 14.29 -9.17
N LEU A 50 11.29 13.73 -8.04
CA LEU A 50 10.51 14.42 -7.00
C LEU A 50 11.32 14.72 -5.73
N LEU A 51 12.55 14.20 -5.62
CA LEU A 51 13.31 14.29 -4.37
C LEU A 51 13.52 15.74 -3.92
N ASP A 52 14.01 16.61 -4.82
CA ASP A 52 14.27 18.01 -4.51
C ASP A 52 12.99 18.77 -4.10
N GLU A 53 11.86 18.48 -4.75
CA GLU A 53 10.57 19.10 -4.44
C GLU A 53 10.05 18.68 -3.07
N VAL A 54 10.16 17.38 -2.74
CA VAL A 54 9.77 16.85 -1.43
C VAL A 54 10.69 17.37 -0.32
N GLU A 55 11.99 17.50 -0.56
CA GLU A 55 12.92 18.08 0.40
C GLU A 55 12.62 19.57 0.65
N ALA A 56 12.35 20.34 -0.41
CA ALA A 56 11.96 21.73 -0.30
C ALA A 56 10.65 21.89 0.49
N TRP A 57 9.64 21.07 0.19
CA TRP A 57 8.39 21.06 0.94
C TRP A 57 8.60 20.70 2.41
N THR A 58 9.40 19.66 2.69
CA THR A 58 9.73 19.22 4.05
C THR A 58 10.40 20.33 4.84
N GLY A 59 11.25 21.16 4.20
CA GLY A 59 11.88 22.32 4.82
C GLY A 59 10.90 23.38 5.33
N THR A 60 9.67 23.42 4.82
CA THR A 60 8.60 24.33 5.29
C THR A 60 7.79 23.75 6.45
N GLN A 61 7.96 22.46 6.76
CA GLN A 61 7.20 21.77 7.80
C GLN A 61 7.80 22.00 9.19
N SER A 62 7.05 21.59 10.22
CA SER A 62 7.52 21.64 11.62
C SER A 62 8.84 20.88 11.79
N ARG A 63 9.62 21.25 12.82
CA ARG A 63 10.90 20.58 13.11
C ARG A 63 10.74 19.07 13.35
N ALA A 64 9.62 18.64 13.93
CA ALA A 64 9.32 17.23 14.14
C ALA A 64 9.19 16.47 12.82
N VAL A 65 8.49 17.04 11.83
CA VAL A 65 8.34 16.42 10.49
C VAL A 65 9.67 16.35 9.76
N GLN A 66 10.48 17.41 9.84
CA GLN A 66 11.83 17.41 9.27
C GLN A 66 12.70 16.30 9.87
N ILE A 67 12.67 16.14 11.20
CA ILE A 67 13.41 15.07 11.89
C ILE A 67 12.91 13.68 11.46
N ALA A 68 11.58 13.50 11.37
CA ALA A 68 11.00 12.23 10.94
C ALA A 68 11.41 11.88 9.50
N PHE A 69 11.34 12.82 8.57
CA PHE A 69 11.77 12.60 7.19
C PHE A 69 13.26 12.29 7.06
N GLU A 70 14.09 12.97 7.86
CA GLU A 70 15.54 12.80 7.80
C GLU A 70 16.00 11.47 8.39
N TYR A 71 15.48 11.11 9.57
CA TYR A 71 16.02 10.03 10.40
C TYR A 71 15.14 8.78 10.49
N SER A 72 13.96 8.76 9.87
CA SER A 72 13.16 7.54 9.85
C SER A 72 13.89 6.40 9.12
N GLY A 73 13.77 5.17 9.64
CA GLY A 73 14.23 3.97 8.96
C GLY A 73 13.26 3.47 7.88
N SER A 74 12.00 3.89 7.94
CA SER A 74 10.92 3.43 7.06
C SER A 74 9.84 4.49 6.89
N PHE A 75 9.13 4.46 5.77
CA PHE A 75 7.97 5.30 5.53
C PHE A 75 6.73 4.43 5.41
N VAL A 76 5.73 4.72 6.22
CA VAL A 76 4.43 4.03 6.22
C VAL A 76 3.46 4.83 5.36
N ARG A 77 2.80 4.17 4.42
CA ARG A 77 1.92 4.79 3.42
C ARG A 77 0.87 5.71 4.06
N ASP A 78 0.21 5.23 5.10
CA ASP A 78 -0.95 5.87 5.71
C ASP A 78 -0.60 6.79 6.88
N GLU A 79 0.69 7.08 7.11
CA GLU A 79 1.08 8.02 8.15
C GLU A 79 0.70 9.47 7.79
N PRO A 80 0.30 10.30 8.77
CA PRO A 80 -0.16 11.66 8.52
C PRO A 80 0.82 12.52 7.72
N MET A 81 2.13 12.41 7.99
CA MET A 81 3.15 13.17 7.24
C MET A 81 3.27 12.71 5.78
N MET A 82 3.06 11.42 5.52
CA MET A 82 3.15 10.86 4.17
C MET A 82 1.97 11.29 3.32
N ILE A 83 0.76 11.17 3.88
CA ILE A 83 -0.46 11.65 3.22
C ILE A 83 -0.35 13.15 2.93
N ALA A 84 0.12 13.95 3.89
CA ALA A 84 0.31 15.39 3.71
C ALA A 84 1.33 15.72 2.60
N GLY A 85 2.47 15.02 2.57
CA GLY A 85 3.50 15.21 1.56
C GLY A 85 3.01 14.86 0.16
N PHE A 86 2.42 13.68 -0.02
CA PHE A 86 1.89 13.27 -1.33
C PHE A 86 0.76 14.17 -1.83
N LYS A 87 -0.12 14.61 -0.93
CA LYS A 87 -1.17 15.59 -1.27
C LYS A 87 -0.58 16.93 -1.72
N ALA A 88 0.50 17.40 -1.08
CA ALA A 88 1.19 18.62 -1.48
C ALA A 88 1.81 18.51 -2.89
N MET A 89 2.26 17.31 -3.27
CA MET A 89 2.75 16.98 -4.61
C MET A 89 1.63 16.69 -5.63
N GLY A 90 0.35 16.80 -5.23
CA GLY A 90 -0.80 16.58 -6.11
C GLY A 90 -1.15 15.13 -6.40
N PHE A 91 -0.67 14.18 -5.59
CA PHE A 91 -0.97 12.76 -5.77
C PHE A 91 -2.38 12.41 -5.27
N ALA A 92 -3.05 11.53 -6.01
CA ALA A 92 -4.23 10.79 -5.57
C ALA A 92 -3.84 9.40 -5.03
N ASP A 93 -4.71 8.78 -4.23
CA ASP A 93 -4.44 7.48 -3.57
C ASP A 93 -3.88 6.39 -4.50
N PRO A 94 -4.41 6.18 -5.73
CA PRO A 94 -3.86 5.15 -6.63
C PRO A 94 -2.43 5.45 -7.09
N GLN A 95 -2.04 6.73 -7.15
CA GLN A 95 -0.67 7.13 -7.51
C GLN A 95 0.27 6.92 -6.33
N ILE A 96 -0.20 7.07 -5.10
CA ILE A 96 0.54 6.72 -3.89
C ILE A 96 0.80 5.22 -3.87
N ASP A 97 -0.22 4.39 -4.16
CA ASP A 97 -0.05 2.93 -4.28
C ASP A 97 1.02 2.56 -5.31
N ALA A 98 0.92 3.15 -6.52
CA ALA A 98 1.89 2.92 -7.58
C ALA A 98 3.31 3.34 -7.18
N PHE A 99 3.45 4.43 -6.42
CA PHE A 99 4.73 4.88 -5.90
C PHE A 99 5.35 3.86 -4.95
N PHE A 100 4.58 3.37 -3.96
CA PHE A 100 5.08 2.39 -2.98
C PHE A 100 5.41 1.03 -3.63
N GLU A 101 4.63 0.62 -4.64
CA GLU A 101 4.91 -0.58 -5.45
C GLU A 101 6.20 -0.46 -6.27
N ALA A 102 6.51 0.73 -6.81
CA ALA A 102 7.78 0.98 -7.47
C ALA A 102 8.94 1.00 -6.46
N ALA A 103 8.77 1.70 -5.33
CA ALA A 103 9.78 1.82 -4.29
C ALA A 103 10.19 0.46 -3.69
N LYS A 104 9.25 -0.45 -3.45
CA LYS A 104 9.54 -1.80 -2.90
C LYS A 104 10.50 -2.62 -3.76
N LYS A 105 10.65 -2.29 -5.04
CA LYS A 105 11.54 -3.02 -5.98
C LYS A 105 12.98 -2.52 -5.95
N LEU A 106 13.27 -1.47 -5.19
CA LEU A 106 14.61 -0.86 -5.03
C LEU A 106 15.35 -1.38 -3.79
#